data_AF-A0A929YC74-F1
#
_entry.id   AF-A0A929YC74-F1
#
_cell.length_a   1.000
_cell.length_b   1.000
_cell.length_c   1.000
_cell.angle_alpha   90.00
_cell.angle_beta   90.00
_cell.angle_gamma   90.00
#
_symmetry.space_group_name_H-M   'P 1'
#
loop_
_entity.id
_entity.type
_entity.pdbx_description
1 polymer ?
#
loop_
_entity_poly.entity_id
_entity_poly.type
_entity_poly.pdbx_seq_one_letter_code
_entity_poly.pdbx_strand_id
1 'polypeptide(L)' 'MEHHEKHPLYKKIVKRTYKLKAHDENNECHVGDTVRVMETKPISKDKRWRLVSIVERAK' A
#
# COMPACT_ATOMS: atom_id res chain seq x y z
N MET A 1 1.13 -0.72 3.46
CA MET A 1 0.09 -0.07 4.29
C MET A 1 0.16 -0.68 5.68
N GLU A 2 0.13 0.17 6.71
CA GLU A 2 0.34 -0.23 8.10
C GLU A 2 -0.98 -0.15 8.86
N HIS A 3 -1.29 -1.19 9.62
CA HIS A 3 -2.47 -1.23 10.49
C HIS A 3 -2.04 -1.60 11.92
N HIS A 4 -2.69 -0.96 12.90
CA HIS A 4 -2.44 -1.22 14.32
C HIS A 4 -3.54 -2.13 14.84
N GLU A 5 -3.21 -3.40 15.08
CA GLU A 5 -4.17 -4.39 15.58
C GLU A 5 -3.83 -4.75 17.02
N LYS A 6 -4.85 -4.87 17.86
CA LYS A 6 -4.65 -5.42 19.21
C LYS A 6 -4.48 -6.93 19.10
N HIS A 7 -3.41 -7.46 19.67
CA HIS A 7 -3.24 -8.89 19.78
C HIS A 7 -4.43 -9.49 20.54
N PRO A 8 -5.10 -10.55 20.04
CA PRO A 8 -6.35 -11.04 20.59
C PRO A 8 -6.21 -11.48 22.06
N LEU A 9 -5.12 -12.17 22.39
CA LEU A 9 -4.84 -12.63 23.76
C LEU A 9 -4.22 -11.53 24.64
N TYR A 10 -3.09 -10.96 24.21
CA TYR A 10 -2.28 -10.06 25.05
C TYR A 10 -2.69 -8.57 25.01
N LYS A 11 -3.65 -8.18 24.17
CA LYS A 11 -4.14 -6.79 23.96
C LYS A 11 -3.06 -5.74 23.62
N LYS A 12 -1.81 -6.15 23.45
CA LYS A 12 -0.70 -5.32 22.96
C LYS A 12 -1.02 -4.85 21.54
N ILE A 13 -0.79 -3.56 21.26
CA ILE A 13 -0.93 -3.00 19.91
C ILE A 13 0.27 -3.50 19.10
N VAL A 14 -0.02 -4.33 18.09
CA VAL A 14 0.95 -4.89 17.15
C VAL A 14 0.78 -4.18 15.81
N LYS A 15 1.89 -3.76 15.22
CA LYS A 15 1.92 -3.22 13.87
C LYS A 15 1.88 -4.38 12.89
N ARG A 16 0.88 -4.40 12.00
CA ARG A 16 0.78 -5.34 10.89
C ARG A 16 0.99 -4.59 9.58
N THR A 17 1.89 -5.12 8.77
CA THR A 17 2.22 -4.57 7.45
C THR A 17 1.86 -5.60 6.40
N TYR A 18 1.07 -5.18 5.41
CA TYR A 18 0.74 -6.00 4.26
C TYR A 18 1.30 -5.40 2.97
N LYS A 19 1.68 -6.30 2.06
CA LYS A 19 2.16 -5.97 0.71
C LYS A 19 0.97 -5.95 -0.23
N LEU A 20 0.83 -4.86 -0.98
CA LEU A 20 -0.22 -4.68 -1.99
C LEU A 20 0.44 -4.48 -3.37
N LYS A 21 -0.18 -5.04 -4.41
CA LYS A 21 0.27 -4.86 -5.80
C LYS A 21 -0.54 -3.73 -6.43
N ALA A 22 0.09 -2.58 -6.60
CA ALA A 22 -0.50 -1.44 -7.30
C ALA A 22 -0.23 -1.51 -8.81
N HIS A 23 -1.15 -0.94 -9.57
CA HIS A 23 -0.99 -0.65 -10.98
C HIS A 23 -0.58 0.81 -11.15
N ASP A 24 0.45 1.00 -11.95
CA ASP A 24 0.95 2.29 -12.38
C ASP A 24 1.14 2.23 -13.90
N GLU A 25 0.60 3.21 -14.61
CA GLU A 25 0.58 3.22 -16.09
C GLU A 25 1.86 3.86 -16.68
N ASN A 26 2.42 4.87 -16.01
CA ASN A 26 3.59 5.61 -16.51
C ASN A 26 4.92 5.25 -15.84
N ASN A 27 4.91 4.28 -14.91
CA ASN A 27 6.08 3.85 -14.13
C ASN A 27 6.84 5.01 -13.45
N GLU A 28 6.08 5.98 -12.91
CA GLU A 28 6.62 7.21 -12.32
C GLU A 28 7.12 7.01 -10.87
N CYS A 29 6.79 5.87 -10.26
CA CYS A 29 7.19 5.57 -8.88
C CYS A 29 8.57 4.91 -8.79
N HIS A 30 9.42 5.45 -7.92
CA HIS A 30 10.70 4.85 -7.58
C HIS A 30 10.65 4.10 -6.24
N VAL A 31 11.63 3.23 -6.03
CA VAL A 31 11.76 2.46 -4.79
C VAL A 31 12.09 3.41 -3.64
N GLY A 32 11.18 3.52 -2.67
CA GLY A 32 11.33 4.40 -1.51
C GLY A 32 10.32 5.55 -1.46
N ASP A 33 9.52 5.74 -2.52
CA ASP A 33 8.49 6.78 -2.54
C ASP A 33 7.30 6.43 -1.65
N THR A 34 6.75 7.44 -0.97
CA THR A 34 5.50 7.30 -0.23
C THR A 34 4.34 7.60 -1.17
N VAL A 35 3.56 6.57 -1.48
CA VAL A 35 2.48 6.64 -2.47
C VAL A 35 1.10 6.43 -1.85
N ARG A 36 0.11 7.17 -2.37
CA ARG A 36 -1.31 6.94 -2.09
C ARG A 36 -1.92 6.09 -3.18
N VAL A 37 -2.56 5.00 -2.75
CA VAL A 37 -3.24 4.03 -3.62
C VAL A 37 -4.74 4.03 -3.35
N MET A 38 -5.53 3.74 -4.38
CA MET A 38 -6.99 3.63 -4.32
C MET A 38 -7.42 2.25 -4.84
N GLU A 39 -8.46 1.69 -4.23
CA GLU A 39 -9.05 0.43 -4.67
C GLU A 39 -9.77 0.62 -6.02
N THR A 40 -9.63 -0.35 -6.92
CA THR A 40 -10.24 -0.32 -8.24
C THR A 40 -10.71 -1.72 -8.65
N LYS A 41 -11.41 -1.81 -9.78
CA LYS A 41 -11.76 -3.09 -10.41
C LYS A 41 -10.49 -3.95 -10.59
N PRO A 42 -10.56 -5.28 -10.51
CA PRO A 42 -9.39 -6.13 -10.70
C PRO A 42 -8.77 -5.86 -12.07
N ILE A 43 -7.51 -5.41 -12.09
CA ILE A 43 -6.73 -5.14 -13.31
C ILE A 43 -6.03 -6.42 -13.77
N SER A 44 -5.66 -7.27 -12.81
CA SER A 44 -5.05 -8.58 -13.03
C SER A 44 -5.45 -9.52 -11.89
N LYS A 45 -4.91 -10.75 -11.87
CA LYS A 45 -5.19 -11.78 -10.86
C LYS A 45 -5.01 -11.26 -9.42
N ASP A 46 -3.96 -10.47 -9.19
CA ASP A 46 -3.60 -9.94 -7.86
C ASP A 46 -3.59 -8.40 -7.77
N LYS A 47 -3.76 -7.69 -8.89
CA LYS A 47 -3.67 -6.21 -8.93
C LYS A 47 -5.05 -5.60 -8.79
N ARG A 48 -5.33 -4.98 -7.63
CA ARG A 48 -6.62 -4.34 -7.27
C ARG A 48 -6.48 -2.89 -6.83
N TRP A 49 -5.27 -2.36 -6.89
CA TRP A 49 -4.93 -1.03 -6.40
C TRP A 49 -4.39 -0.21 -7.57
N ARG A 50 -4.81 1.05 -7.68
CA ARG A 50 -4.24 2.02 -8.63
C ARG A 50 -3.46 3.09 -7.88
N LEU A 51 -2.40 3.60 -8.49
CA LEU A 51 -1.72 4.79 -8.00
C LEU A 51 -2.64 6.02 -8.14
N VAL A 52 -2.74 6.85 -7.10
CA VAL A 52 -3.48 8.13 -7.14
C VAL A 52 -2.53 9.31 -7.12
N SER A 53 -1.58 9.31 -6.19
CA SER A 53 -0.63 10.40 -6.03
C SER A 53 0.61 9.91 -5.32
N ILE A 54 1.76 10.45 -5.72
CA ILE A 54 3.02 10.34 -4.98
C ILE A 54 3.01 11.48 -3.95
N VAL A 55 3.12 11.14 -2.66
CA VAL A 55 3.08 12.13 -1.56
C VAL A 55 4.48 12.67 -1.31
N GLU A 56 5.46 11.78 -1.24
CA GLU A 56 6.86 12.13 -1.03
C GLU A 56 7.72 11.29 -1.98
N ARG A 57 8.58 11.99 -2.74
CA ARG A 57 9.63 11.34 -3.52
C ARG A 57 10.86 11.17 -2.63
N ALA A 58 11.44 9.99 -2.64
CA ALA A 58 12.72 9.74 -1.99
C ALA A 58 13.79 10.65 -2.65
N LYS A 59 14.62 11.28 -1.82
CA LYS A 59 15.65 12.24 -2.24
C LYS A 59 16.98 11.54 -2.51
#